data_AF-A0A2F0A2H0-F1
#
_entry.id   AF-A0A2F0A2H0-F1
#
_cell.length_a   1.000
_cell.length_b   1.000
_cell.length_c   1.000
_cell.angle_alpha   90.00
_cell.angle_beta   90.00
_cell.angle_gamma   90.00
#
_symmetry.space_group_name_H-M   'P 1'
#
loop_
_entity.id
_entity.type
_entity.pdbx_description
1 polymer ?
#
loop_
_entity_poly.entity_id
_entity_poly.type
_entity_poly.pdbx_seq_one_letter_code
_entity_poly.pdbx_strand_id
1 'polypeptide(L)'
;MYSALTGQEKKAVSNGLILRGMSQDAVYLAWGRPSGIKEGNSNGAPMEKWRYSSLMPIMSQRFLYNDYHSYHHYEHCSPFYHSTNVGYIPYTSAIVEFENNKVKYWEQEK
;
A
#
# COMPACT_ATOMS: atom_id res chain seq x y z
N MET A 1 -13.39 -11.88 19.77
CA MET A 1 -12.69 -11.53 18.53
C MET A 1 -11.81 -12.68 18.02
N TYR A 2 -10.66 -13.03 18.65
CA TYR A 2 -9.82 -14.16 18.17
C TYR A 2 -10.31 -15.56 18.63
N SER A 3 -10.87 -15.67 19.84
CA SER A 3 -11.34 -16.95 20.40
C SER A 3 -12.47 -17.60 19.59
N ALA A 4 -13.30 -16.78 18.94
CA ALA A 4 -14.45 -17.18 18.12
C ALA A 4 -14.06 -17.74 16.74
N LEU A 5 -12.79 -17.62 16.33
CA LEU A 5 -12.29 -18.15 15.07
C LEU A 5 -12.15 -19.67 15.12
N THR A 6 -12.45 -20.33 13.99
CA THR A 6 -12.18 -21.75 13.80
C THR A 6 -10.66 -22.03 13.83
N GLY A 7 -10.26 -23.28 14.05
CA GLY A 7 -8.83 -23.63 14.10
C GLY A 7 -8.06 -23.27 12.82
N GLN A 8 -8.71 -23.39 11.66
CA GLN A 8 -8.14 -23.03 10.37
C GLN A 8 -8.00 -21.51 10.21
N GLU A 9 -9.02 -20.74 10.62
CA GLU A 9 -8.95 -19.27 10.59
C GLU A 9 -7.88 -18.74 11.54
N LYS A 10 -7.74 -19.30 12.74
CA LYS A 10 -6.67 -18.93 13.68
C LYS A 10 -5.29 -19.10 13.06
N LYS A 11 -5.04 -20.24 12.42
CA LYS A 11 -3.78 -20.52 11.74
C LYS A 11 -3.54 -19.57 10.58
N ALA A 12 -4.56 -19.24 9.80
CA ALA A 12 -4.43 -18.29 8.69
C ALA A 12 -4.13 -16.87 9.19
N VAL A 13 -4.89 -16.38 10.18
CA VAL A 13 -4.68 -15.07 10.80
C VAL A 13 -3.28 -14.95 11.40
N SER A 14 -2.80 -15.98 12.11
CA SER A 14 -1.44 -15.98 12.69
C SER A 14 -0.33 -15.94 11.64
N ASN A 15 -0.61 -16.33 10.39
CA ASN A 15 0.33 -16.24 9.27
C ASN A 15 0.08 -15.01 8.38
N GLY A 16 -0.84 -14.10 8.76
CA GLY A 16 -1.21 -12.95 7.95
C GLY A 16 -1.96 -13.30 6.66
N LEU A 17 -2.61 -14.47 6.62
CA LEU A 17 -3.37 -14.95 5.45
C LEU A 17 -4.86 -14.73 5.64
N ILE A 18 -5.54 -14.36 4.54
CA ILE A 18 -6.99 -14.22 4.48
C ILE A 18 -7.59 -15.40 3.73
N LEU A 19 -8.66 -15.96 4.29
CA LEU A 19 -9.44 -17.02 3.64
C LEU A 19 -10.82 -16.48 3.25
N ARG A 20 -11.38 -17.05 2.19
CA ARG A 20 -12.75 -16.76 1.78
C ARG A 20 -13.73 -17.16 2.89
N GLY A 21 -14.74 -16.33 3.14
CA GLY A 21 -15.76 -16.55 4.15
C GLY A 21 -15.41 -16.07 5.55
N MET A 22 -14.17 -15.63 5.79
CA MET A 22 -13.75 -15.02 7.06
C MET A 22 -14.59 -13.78 7.38
N SER A 23 -14.79 -13.51 8.67
CA SER A 23 -15.40 -12.26 9.13
C SER A 23 -14.46 -11.07 8.98
N GLN A 24 -15.02 -9.86 8.94
CA GLN A 24 -14.25 -8.61 9.00
C GLN A 24 -13.30 -8.56 10.21
N ASP A 25 -13.74 -9.05 11.37
CA ASP A 25 -12.91 -9.16 12.57
C ASP A 25 -11.66 -10.02 12.34
N ALA A 26 -11.80 -11.16 11.65
CA ALA A 26 -10.68 -12.04 11.35
C ALA A 26 -9.66 -11.35 10.43
N VAL A 27 -10.15 -10.62 9.42
CA VAL A 27 -9.31 -9.82 8.53
C VAL A 27 -8.60 -8.70 9.27
N TYR A 28 -9.31 -8.00 10.15
CA TYR A 28 -8.73 -6.95 10.99
C TYR A 28 -7.63 -7.49 11.91
N LEU A 29 -7.80 -8.70 12.45
CA LEU A 29 -6.76 -9.35 13.25
C LEU A 29 -5.54 -9.76 12.41
N ALA A 30 -5.73 -10.14 11.15
CA ALA A 30 -4.65 -10.58 10.27
C ALA A 30 -3.86 -9.42 9.65
N TRP A 31 -4.55 -8.38 9.15
CA TRP A 31 -3.96 -7.29 8.36
C TRP A 31 -4.03 -5.93 9.06
N GLY A 32 -4.74 -5.84 10.19
CA GLY A 32 -4.89 -4.59 10.93
C GLY A 32 -5.92 -3.65 10.31
N ARG A 33 -5.75 -2.36 10.61
CA ARG A 33 -6.67 -1.31 10.17
C ARG A 33 -6.48 -0.99 8.68
N PRO A 34 -7.53 -1.00 7.85
CA PRO A 34 -7.43 -0.60 6.46
C PRO A 34 -7.15 0.90 6.32
N SER A 35 -6.50 1.28 5.22
CA SER A 35 -6.23 2.67 4.86
C SER A 35 -7.49 3.38 4.34
N GLY A 36 -8.47 2.64 3.83
CA GLY A 36 -9.76 3.16 3.42
C GLY A 36 -10.83 2.09 3.38
N ILE A 37 -12.06 2.50 3.68
CA ILE A 37 -13.25 1.64 3.63
C ILE A 37 -14.23 2.28 2.64
N LYS A 38 -14.83 1.46 1.78
CA LYS A 38 -15.89 1.86 0.88
C LYS A 38 -17.08 0.93 1.06
N GLU A 39 -18.20 1.48 1.45
CA GLU A 39 -19.46 0.76 1.58
C GLU A 39 -20.30 0.91 0.31
N GLY A 40 -21.13 -0.08 0.05
CA GLY A 40 -22.02 -0.11 -1.09
C GLY A 40 -23.05 -1.22 -0.97
N ASN A 41 -23.85 -1.36 -2.03
CA ASN A 41 -24.82 -2.44 -2.16
C ASN A 41 -24.68 -3.01 -3.57
N SER A 42 -24.53 -4.33 -3.66
CA SER A 42 -24.48 -5.05 -4.93
C SER A 42 -25.63 -6.04 -4.98
N ASN A 43 -26.56 -5.88 -5.92
CA ASN A 43 -27.70 -6.77 -6.12
C ASN A 43 -28.55 -7.03 -4.85
N GLY A 44 -28.68 -6.03 -3.98
CA GLY A 44 -29.45 -6.12 -2.74
C GLY A 44 -28.66 -6.62 -1.53
N ALA A 45 -27.40 -7.07 -1.72
CA ALA A 45 -26.52 -7.46 -0.63
C ALA A 45 -25.60 -6.30 -0.20
N PRO A 46 -25.46 -6.03 1.11
CA PRO A 46 -24.46 -5.09 1.62
C PRO A 46 -23.06 -5.56 1.22
N MET A 47 -22.32 -4.65 0.59
CA MET A 47 -20.95 -4.85 0.13
C MET A 47 -20.04 -3.84 0.82
N GLU A 48 -18.89 -4.29 1.26
CA GLU A 48 -17.87 -3.42 1.85
C GLU A 48 -16.50 -3.76 1.26
N LYS A 49 -15.72 -2.74 0.93
CA LYS A 49 -14.40 -2.89 0.31
C LYS A 49 -13.36 -2.17 1.14
N TRP A 50 -12.41 -2.94 1.65
CA TRP A 50 -11.27 -2.43 2.39
C TRP A 50 -10.07 -2.30 1.46
N ARG A 51 -9.40 -1.15 1.54
CA ARG A 51 -8.17 -0.86 0.81
C ARG A 51 -7.02 -0.67 1.79
N TYR A 52 -5.92 -1.34 1.52
CA TYR A 52 -4.65 -1.17 2.20
C TYR A 52 -3.67 -0.48 1.26
N SER A 53 -2.95 0.50 1.79
CA SER A 53 -1.99 1.27 1.02
C SER A 53 -0.60 1.13 1.59
N SER A 54 0.38 1.00 0.70
CA SER A 54 1.81 0.98 1.02
C SER A 54 2.51 2.12 0.29
N LEU A 55 3.76 2.40 0.66
CA LEU A 55 4.55 3.47 0.09
C LEU A 55 5.60 2.90 -0.86
N MET A 56 5.62 3.39 -2.09
CA MET A 56 6.66 3.06 -3.07
C MET A 56 7.72 4.17 -3.10
N PRO A 57 9.01 3.85 -2.92
CA PRO A 57 10.07 4.84 -3.04
C PRO A 57 10.29 5.24 -4.49
N ILE A 58 10.38 6.54 -4.75
CA ILE A 58 10.75 7.10 -6.05
C ILE A 58 12.04 7.90 -5.88
N MET A 59 13.06 7.48 -6.61
CA MET A 59 14.33 8.20 -6.68
C MET A 59 14.22 9.34 -7.70
N SER A 60 14.52 10.56 -7.28
CA SER A 60 14.72 11.68 -8.19
C SER A 60 16.17 12.13 -8.16
N GLN A 61 16.77 12.21 -9.35
CA GLN A 61 18.10 12.77 -9.55
C GLN A 61 17.94 14.08 -10.32
N ARG A 62 18.47 15.17 -9.77
CA ARG A 62 18.51 16.47 -10.46
C ARG A 62 19.95 16.80 -10.80
N PHE A 63 20.20 17.04 -12.09
CA PHE A 63 21.45 17.61 -12.56
C PHE A 63 21.31 19.14 -12.55
N LEU A 64 22.12 19.81 -11.73
CA LEU A 64 22.20 21.27 -11.75
C LEU A 64 23.22 21.67 -12.82
N TYR A 65 22.74 22.13 -13.98
CA TYR A 65 23.58 22.76 -14.99
C TYR A 65 23.77 24.23 -14.61
N ASN A 66 24.98 24.58 -14.14
CA ASN A 66 25.36 25.95 -13.89
C ASN A 66 25.77 26.59 -15.22
N ASP A 67 24.83 27.26 -15.89
CA ASP A 67 25.12 28.07 -17.08
C ASP A 67 25.71 29.42 -16.65
N TYR A 68 26.97 29.38 -16.21
CA TYR A 68 27.74 30.60 -15.99
C TYR A 68 28.30 31.06 -17.35
N HIS A 69 27.54 31.90 -18.04
CA HIS A 69 28.11 32.81 -19.03
C HIS A 69 28.94 33.87 -18.30
N SER A 70 30.22 33.59 -18.07
CA SER A 70 31.18 34.62 -17.73
C SER A 70 32.44 34.44 -18.56
N TYR A 71 32.77 35.50 -19.29
CA TYR A 71 34.02 35.66 -19.99
C TYR A 71 35.20 35.44 -19.03
N HIS A 72 36.30 34.95 -19.59
CA HIS A 72 37.65 34.85 -19.05
C HIS A 72 38.11 33.44 -18.67
N HIS A 73 39.25 33.10 -19.28
CA HIS A 73 40.13 31.99 -19.00
C HIS A 73 40.18 31.68 -17.51
N TYR A 74 39.88 30.44 -17.11
CA TYR A 74 40.69 29.57 -16.24
C TYR A 74 39.95 28.23 -16.16
N GLU A 75 40.66 27.15 -16.43
CA GLU A 75 40.14 25.77 -16.45
C GLU A 75 39.65 25.37 -15.06
N HIS A 76 38.36 25.52 -14.78
CA HIS A 76 37.74 25.00 -13.57
C HIS A 76 36.64 24.02 -13.96
N CYS A 77 36.93 22.74 -13.76
CA CYS A 77 35.98 21.65 -13.90
C CYS A 77 34.84 21.87 -12.89
N SER A 78 33.64 22.20 -13.37
CA SER A 78 32.48 22.44 -12.52
C SER A 78 32.11 21.14 -11.79
N PRO A 79 31.99 21.12 -10.45
CA PRO A 79 31.61 19.91 -9.74
C PRO A 79 30.13 19.64 -10.00
N PHE A 80 29.84 18.54 -10.70
CA PHE A 80 28.49 18.01 -10.84
C PHE A 80 27.93 17.67 -9.45
N TYR A 81 27.13 18.57 -8.87
CA TYR A 81 26.42 18.29 -7.64
C TYR A 81 25.26 17.33 -7.94
N HIS A 82 25.44 16.06 -7.55
CA HIS A 82 24.38 15.06 -7.60
C HIS A 82 23.53 15.19 -6.33
N SER A 83 22.31 15.71 -6.45
CA SER A 83 21.32 15.63 -5.38
C SER A 83 20.39 14.45 -5.64
N THR A 84 20.44 13.46 -4.76
CA THR A 84 19.52 12.32 -4.74
C THR A 84 18.46 12.55 -3.67
N ASN A 85 17.19 12.64 -4.08
CA ASN A 85 16.07 12.74 -3.15
C ASN A 85 15.15 11.51 -3.29
N VAL A 86 14.75 10.94 -2.16
CA VAL A 86 13.81 9.81 -2.07
C VAL A 86 12.43 10.36 -1.71
N GLY A 87 11.52 10.35 -2.68
CA GLY A 87 10.10 10.55 -2.45
C GLY A 87 9.38 9.24 -2.16
N TYR A 88 8.19 9.31 -1.57
CA TYR A 88 7.31 8.16 -1.37
C TYR A 88 5.92 8.48 -1.87
N ILE A 89 5.38 7.63 -2.75
CA ILE A 89 3.99 7.74 -3.22
C ILE A 89 3.15 6.59 -2.66
N PRO A 90 1.90 6.86 -2.23
CA PRO A 90 1.00 5.79 -1.81
C PRO A 90 0.51 5.01 -3.03
N TYR A 91 0.49 3.70 -2.91
CA TYR A 91 -0.16 2.80 -3.86
C TYR A 91 -1.05 1.80 -3.11
N THR A 92 -1.94 1.10 -3.82
CA THR A 92 -2.81 0.10 -3.22
C THR A 92 -2.09 -1.24 -3.17
N SER A 93 -1.75 -1.71 -1.97
CA SER A 93 -1.01 -2.98 -1.80
C SER A 93 -1.92 -4.17 -1.56
N ALA A 94 -3.12 -3.97 -1.01
CA ALA A 94 -4.09 -5.04 -0.86
C ALA A 94 -5.53 -4.51 -0.86
N ILE A 95 -6.44 -5.37 -1.28
CA ILE A 95 -7.88 -5.11 -1.29
C ILE A 95 -8.60 -6.33 -0.72
N VAL A 96 -9.63 -6.09 0.09
CA VAL A 96 -10.56 -7.13 0.55
C VAL A 96 -11.98 -6.67 0.27
N GLU A 97 -12.78 -7.54 -0.33
CA GLU A 97 -14.20 -7.33 -0.56
C GLU A 97 -15.03 -8.25 0.32
N PHE A 98 -15.97 -7.65 1.02
CA PHE A 98 -16.93 -8.30 1.88
C PHE A 98 -18.32 -8.24 1.26
N GLU A 99 -19.06 -9.33 1.41
CA GLU A 99 -20.48 -9.41 1.12
C GLU A 99 -21.15 -10.04 2.34
N ASN A 100 -22.17 -9.39 2.89
CA ASN A 100 -22.81 -9.83 4.14
C ASN A 100 -21.79 -10.07 5.29
N ASN A 101 -20.84 -9.14 5.48
CA ASN A 101 -19.78 -9.17 6.50
C ASN A 101 -18.79 -10.33 6.39
N LYS A 102 -18.75 -11.04 5.25
CA LYS A 102 -17.82 -12.14 5.00
C LYS A 102 -16.96 -11.88 3.78
N VAL A 103 -15.69 -12.32 3.82
CA VAL A 103 -14.75 -12.18 2.72
C VAL A 103 -15.27 -12.92 1.49
N LYS A 104 -15.59 -12.17 0.44
CA LYS A 104 -15.97 -12.68 -0.87
C LYS A 104 -14.77 -12.82 -1.79
N TYR A 105 -13.87 -11.85 -1.74
CA TYR A 105 -12.68 -11.75 -2.58
C TYR A 105 -11.58 -10.96 -1.86
N TRP A 106 -10.33 -11.26 -2.15
CA TRP A 106 -9.19 -10.46 -1.74
C TRP A 106 -8.06 -10.59 -2.74
N GLU A 107 -7.24 -9.55 -2.81
CA GLU A 107 -6.02 -9.50 -3.59
C GLU A 107 -4.93 -8.77 -2.82
N GLN A 108 -3.69 -9.17 -3.04
CA GLN A 108 -2.52 -8.60 -2.39
C GLN A 108 -1.36 -8.58 -3.39
N GLU A 109 -0.70 -7.44 -3.49
CA GLU A 109 0.51 -7.25 -4.28
C GLU A 109 1.70 -7.86 -3.53
N LYS A 110 2.54 -8.62 -4.25
CA LYS A 110 3.71 -9.33 -3.71
C LYS A 110 5.01 -8.68 -4.14
#